data_AF-A0A8H9Z9J1-F1
#
_entry.id   AF-A0A8H9Z9J1-F1
#
_cell.length_a   1.000
_cell.length_b   1.000
_cell.length_c   1.000
_cell.angle_alpha   90.00
_cell.angle_beta   90.00
_cell.angle_gamma   90.00
#
_symmetry.space_group_name_H-M   'P 1'
#
loop_
_entity.id
_entity.type
_entity.pdbx_description
1 polymer ?
#
loop_
_entity_poly.entity_id
_entity_poly.type
_entity_poly.pdbx_seq_one_letter_code
_entity_poly.pdbx_strand_id
1 'polypeptide(L)'
;MRRAITITVLSTLAGLAQADNTNTFSCSNFLTFNGNQAQAQALLETSKETLSWNWFNCLNQLAPNGLDRVWETMKPSDQVYLADGAKPTPYGTPFTPPEDVTKQAAAIPGMNLKRAFHNLNATQQVDGLSLEMGGAVPESQRGKPVRFQLLMGESTFNYIVDQGVYNMNGQDALTTGLDFPATAWEVKAGWLWIGSDATYQAQLEKDGYYIAQAYYQNKDGTYEVGYAALTALHVINKLVTGWVWTTFENVNNHLYTVTNAIPSQPMTNSTGPTPAAVPVNTQFQGWYGDLSRYELIGTQLQTNPTLLANSQLESAFQTQSSCFACHGTAAYSKSDGYFNFAQGGEAGQGGIVYPTEPVPASEFKGYNKLDFVWSLKRAQWQRP
;
A
#
# COMPACT_ATOMS: atom_id res chain seq x y z
N MET A 1 8.18 -43.62 -40.99
CA MET A 1 8.38 -42.14 -40.94
C MET A 1 7.02 -41.48 -40.76
N ARG A 2 6.66 -41.11 -39.53
CA ARG A 2 5.46 -40.31 -39.23
C ARG A 2 5.96 -39.05 -38.52
N ARG A 3 5.76 -37.90 -39.17
CA ARG A 3 6.21 -36.59 -38.69
C ARG A 3 5.29 -36.13 -37.56
N ALA A 4 5.89 -35.80 -36.43
CA ALA A 4 5.23 -35.07 -35.36
C ALA A 4 5.03 -33.61 -35.79
N ILE A 5 3.82 -33.10 -35.63
CA ILE A 5 3.52 -31.67 -35.73
C ILE A 5 3.43 -31.16 -34.29
N THR A 6 4.46 -30.46 -33.84
CA THR A 6 4.48 -29.75 -32.57
C THR A 6 3.65 -28.48 -32.74
N ILE A 7 2.52 -28.38 -32.03
CA ILE A 7 1.73 -27.16 -31.95
C ILE A 7 2.39 -26.27 -30.88
N THR A 8 3.27 -25.38 -31.33
CA THR A 8 3.71 -24.23 -30.52
C THR A 8 2.62 -23.16 -30.67
N VAL A 9 1.72 -23.05 -29.68
CA VAL A 9 0.78 -21.92 -29.64
C VAL A 9 1.59 -20.68 -29.25
N LEU A 10 1.69 -19.77 -30.21
CA LEU A 10 2.28 -18.44 -30.08
C LEU A 10 1.59 -17.66 -28.94
N SER A 11 2.36 -17.35 -27.91
CA SER A 11 2.13 -16.21 -27.02
C SER A 11 2.47 -14.91 -27.76
N THR A 12 1.58 -14.44 -28.64
CA THR A 12 1.76 -13.17 -29.37
C THR A 12 0.48 -12.33 -29.37
N LEU A 13 -0.01 -11.98 -28.17
CA LEU A 13 -1.07 -10.98 -28.00
C LEU A 13 -0.76 -9.99 -26.86
N ALA A 14 0.51 -9.67 -26.65
CA ALA A 14 0.96 -8.56 -25.78
C ALA A 14 1.95 -7.60 -26.49
N GLY A 15 2.09 -7.72 -27.81
CA GLY A 15 3.26 -7.19 -28.55
C GLY A 15 3.01 -5.97 -29.44
N LEU A 16 1.95 -5.18 -29.24
CA LEU A 16 1.68 -4.02 -30.10
C LEU A 16 1.69 -2.65 -29.40
N ALA A 17 1.88 -2.60 -28.07
CA ALA A 17 2.06 -1.34 -27.33
C ALA A 17 3.51 -1.10 -26.85
N GLN A 18 4.43 -2.05 -27.05
CA GLN A 18 5.78 -2.01 -26.49
C GLN A 18 6.89 -1.57 -27.47
N ALA A 19 6.54 -1.16 -28.70
CA ALA A 19 7.54 -0.92 -29.74
C ALA A 19 8.52 0.24 -29.44
N ASP A 20 8.15 1.18 -28.54
CA ASP A 20 8.98 2.33 -28.14
C ASP A 20 9.38 2.33 -26.65
N ASN A 21 9.16 1.23 -25.91
CA ASN A 21 9.60 1.15 -24.51
C ASN A 21 11.11 0.92 -24.44
N THR A 22 11.87 1.97 -24.13
CA THR A 22 13.33 1.93 -23.98
C THR A 22 13.79 1.67 -22.54
N ASN A 23 12.86 1.42 -21.62
CA ASN A 23 13.18 1.15 -20.22
C ASN A 23 13.81 -0.24 -20.07
N THR A 24 15.09 -0.27 -19.72
CA THR A 24 15.86 -1.50 -19.54
C THR A 24 15.91 -1.98 -18.09
N PHE A 25 15.13 -1.37 -17.19
CA PHE A 25 15.12 -1.75 -15.77
C PHE A 25 14.64 -3.20 -15.59
N SER A 26 15.44 -4.01 -14.89
CA SER A 26 15.12 -5.40 -14.61
C SER A 26 14.27 -5.54 -13.36
N CYS A 27 13.09 -6.15 -13.50
CA CYS A 27 12.24 -6.54 -12.37
C CYS A 27 12.70 -7.83 -11.68
N SER A 28 13.71 -8.53 -12.20
CA SER A 28 14.20 -9.77 -11.61
C SER A 28 14.87 -9.51 -10.26
N ASN A 29 14.27 -9.96 -9.16
CA ASN A 29 14.77 -9.78 -7.78
C ASN A 29 14.87 -8.30 -7.32
N PHE A 30 13.99 -7.42 -7.83
CA PHE A 30 14.03 -6.00 -7.47
C PHE A 30 13.79 -5.73 -5.98
N LEU A 31 13.03 -6.61 -5.28
CA LEU A 31 12.80 -6.52 -3.83
C LEU A 31 14.10 -6.68 -3.01
N THR A 32 15.12 -7.33 -3.59
CA THR A 32 16.46 -7.44 -3.01
C THR A 32 17.46 -6.57 -3.77
N PHE A 33 16.99 -5.57 -4.50
CA PHE A 33 17.79 -4.67 -5.34
C PHE A 33 18.75 -5.42 -6.29
N ASN A 34 18.32 -6.56 -6.80
CA ASN A 34 19.10 -7.45 -7.67
C ASN A 34 20.44 -7.90 -7.04
N GLY A 35 20.52 -7.89 -5.71
CA GLY A 35 21.75 -8.19 -4.95
C GLY A 35 22.79 -7.07 -4.99
N ASN A 36 22.46 -5.88 -5.52
CA ASN A 36 23.37 -4.76 -5.66
C ASN A 36 22.76 -3.47 -5.11
N GLN A 37 22.81 -3.33 -3.77
CA GLN A 37 22.29 -2.15 -3.06
C GLN A 37 22.95 -0.85 -3.51
N ALA A 38 24.27 -0.85 -3.76
CA ALA A 38 25.01 0.35 -4.18
C ALA A 38 24.53 0.85 -5.55
N GLN A 39 24.25 -0.06 -6.49
CA GLN A 39 23.68 0.32 -7.78
C GLN A 39 22.28 0.90 -7.64
N ALA A 40 21.42 0.31 -6.79
CA ALA A 40 20.09 0.86 -6.55
C ALA A 40 20.16 2.25 -5.88
N GLN A 41 21.10 2.48 -4.97
CA GLN A 41 21.36 3.81 -4.40
C GLN A 41 21.82 4.81 -5.46
N ALA A 42 22.74 4.43 -6.36
CA ALA A 42 23.17 5.30 -7.46
C ALA A 42 22.01 5.65 -8.42
N LEU A 43 21.10 4.71 -8.68
CA LEU A 43 19.89 4.97 -9.46
C LEU A 43 18.92 5.91 -8.72
N LEU A 44 18.78 5.74 -7.40
CA LEU A 44 17.97 6.62 -6.55
C LEU A 44 18.50 8.06 -6.59
N GLU A 45 19.82 8.24 -6.51
CA GLU A 45 20.49 9.53 -6.61
C GLU A 45 20.35 10.16 -8.00
N THR A 46 20.33 9.34 -9.05
CA THR A 46 20.14 9.82 -10.43
C THR A 46 18.72 10.34 -10.65
N SER A 47 17.70 9.57 -10.24
CA SER A 47 16.30 9.99 -10.25
C SER A 47 15.46 9.06 -9.38
N LYS A 48 15.09 9.54 -8.19
CA LYS A 48 14.26 8.80 -7.24
C LYS A 48 12.84 8.52 -7.80
N GLU A 49 12.35 9.40 -8.65
CA GLU A 49 11.06 9.29 -9.35
C GLU A 49 11.10 8.20 -10.41
N THR A 50 12.15 8.16 -11.23
CA THR A 50 12.33 7.10 -12.24
C THR A 50 12.47 5.73 -11.57
N LEU A 51 13.27 5.64 -10.50
CA LEU A 51 13.42 4.39 -9.75
C LEU A 51 12.11 3.97 -9.06
N SER A 52 11.37 4.92 -8.51
CA SER A 52 10.05 4.69 -7.92
C SER A 52 9.05 4.13 -8.92
N TRP A 53 9.00 4.70 -10.12
CA TRP A 53 8.17 4.19 -11.21
C TRP A 53 8.61 2.81 -11.70
N ASN A 54 9.91 2.54 -11.77
CA ASN A 54 10.43 1.21 -12.07
C ASN A 54 9.94 0.18 -11.03
N TRP A 55 10.03 0.50 -9.75
CA TRP A 55 9.50 -0.37 -8.69
C TRP A 55 7.99 -0.55 -8.78
N PHE A 56 7.23 0.52 -9.03
CA PHE A 56 5.78 0.43 -9.19
C PHE A 56 5.39 -0.46 -10.37
N ASN A 57 6.08 -0.34 -11.50
CA ASN A 57 5.91 -1.26 -12.62
C ASN A 57 6.22 -2.71 -12.22
N CYS A 58 7.35 -2.96 -11.56
CA CYS A 58 7.73 -4.31 -11.13
C CYS A 58 6.76 -4.92 -10.10
N LEU A 59 6.24 -4.12 -9.17
CA LEU A 59 5.21 -4.52 -8.22
C LEU A 59 3.91 -4.94 -8.94
N ASN A 60 3.59 -4.30 -10.06
CA ASN A 60 2.42 -4.59 -10.88
C ASN A 60 2.69 -5.55 -12.05
N GLN A 61 3.85 -6.19 -12.13
CA GLN A 61 4.05 -7.32 -13.05
C GLN A 61 3.30 -8.55 -12.54
N LEU A 62 3.01 -9.50 -13.43
CA LEU A 62 2.51 -10.81 -13.02
C LEU A 62 3.54 -11.50 -12.11
N ALA A 63 3.06 -12.00 -10.99
CA ALA A 63 3.83 -12.82 -10.06
C ALA A 63 4.14 -14.20 -10.68
N PRO A 64 5.10 -14.97 -10.13
CA PRO A 64 5.46 -16.29 -10.63
C PRO A 64 4.30 -17.30 -10.69
N ASN A 65 3.22 -17.08 -9.93
CA ASN A 65 2.01 -17.91 -10.00
C ASN A 65 1.16 -17.67 -11.26
N GLY A 66 1.50 -16.64 -12.06
CA GLY A 66 0.82 -16.28 -13.31
C GLY A 66 -0.59 -15.72 -13.13
N LEU A 67 -0.99 -15.40 -11.90
CA LEU A 67 -2.36 -15.05 -11.53
C LEU A 67 -2.46 -13.70 -10.81
N ASP A 68 -1.54 -13.43 -9.90
CA ASP A 68 -1.55 -12.24 -9.06
C ASP A 68 -0.46 -11.27 -9.53
N ARG A 69 -0.53 -10.02 -9.08
CA ARG A 69 0.55 -9.05 -9.18
C ARG A 69 1.60 -9.35 -8.12
N VAL A 70 2.85 -8.95 -8.35
CA VAL A 70 3.93 -9.20 -7.37
C VAL A 70 3.57 -8.67 -5.97
N TRP A 71 3.04 -7.45 -5.87
CA TRP A 71 2.66 -6.88 -4.58
C TRP A 71 1.50 -7.63 -3.89
N GLU A 72 0.59 -8.26 -4.64
CA GLU A 72 -0.51 -9.06 -4.09
C GLU A 72 -0.02 -10.34 -3.41
N THR A 73 1.21 -10.79 -3.72
CA THR A 73 1.85 -11.94 -3.07
C THR A 73 2.57 -11.61 -1.76
N MET A 74 2.68 -10.32 -1.41
CA MET A 74 3.25 -9.88 -0.14
C MET A 74 2.37 -10.30 1.04
N LYS A 75 2.95 -10.51 2.21
CA LYS A 75 2.23 -10.99 3.40
C LYS A 75 1.31 -9.89 3.93
N PRO A 76 -0.02 -10.09 3.97
CA PRO A 76 -0.94 -9.11 4.56
C PRO A 76 -0.73 -9.00 6.07
N SER A 77 -0.81 -7.78 6.60
CA SER A 77 -0.59 -7.50 8.04
C SER A 77 -1.56 -8.25 8.98
N ASP A 78 -2.78 -8.56 8.54
CA ASP A 78 -3.75 -9.37 9.29
C ASP A 78 -3.35 -10.85 9.39
N GLN A 79 -2.35 -11.29 8.62
CA GLN A 79 -1.72 -12.61 8.75
C GLN A 79 -0.39 -12.57 9.49
N VAL A 80 0.03 -11.39 9.97
CA VAL A 80 1.24 -11.18 10.77
C VAL A 80 0.88 -10.91 12.21
N TYR A 81 -0.03 -9.96 12.40
CA TYR A 81 -0.52 -9.53 13.71
C TYR A 81 -1.82 -10.26 14.03
N LEU A 82 -1.67 -11.51 14.45
CA LEU A 82 -2.80 -12.41 14.67
C LEU A 82 -3.55 -12.08 15.97
N ALA A 83 -4.78 -12.57 16.06
CA ALA A 83 -5.57 -12.58 17.28
C ALA A 83 -4.77 -13.23 18.43
N ASP A 84 -4.96 -12.70 19.64
CA ASP A 84 -4.32 -13.17 20.87
C ASP A 84 -2.78 -13.25 20.75
N GLY A 85 -2.17 -12.38 19.95
CA GLY A 85 -0.72 -12.28 19.79
C GLY A 85 -0.05 -13.57 19.27
N ALA A 86 -0.82 -14.42 18.58
CA ALA A 86 -0.34 -15.70 18.07
C ALA A 86 0.80 -15.53 17.06
N LYS A 87 1.71 -16.51 17.01
CA LYS A 87 2.81 -16.52 16.05
C LYS A 87 2.28 -16.70 14.63
N PRO A 88 2.66 -15.84 13.67
CA PRO A 88 2.22 -15.98 12.30
C PRO A 88 2.83 -17.22 11.62
N THR A 89 2.14 -17.71 10.59
CA THR A 89 2.67 -18.77 9.72
C THR A 89 3.85 -18.24 8.88
N PRO A 90 4.79 -19.10 8.45
CA PRO A 90 5.94 -18.70 7.63
C PRO A 90 5.55 -17.88 6.39
N TYR A 91 6.49 -17.06 5.91
CA TYR A 91 6.32 -16.32 4.67
C TYR A 91 6.02 -17.28 3.50
N GLY A 92 5.17 -16.85 2.57
CA GLY A 92 4.77 -17.68 1.43
C GLY A 92 3.80 -18.83 1.76
N THR A 93 3.41 -19.04 3.03
CA THR A 93 2.33 -19.96 3.37
C THR A 93 1.03 -19.51 2.67
N PRO A 94 0.39 -20.35 1.83
CA PRO A 94 -0.84 -19.98 1.16
C PRO A 94 -1.93 -19.60 2.17
N PHE A 95 -2.59 -18.47 1.93
CA PHE A 95 -3.75 -18.07 2.70
C PHE A 95 -5.01 -18.66 2.07
N THR A 96 -5.85 -19.27 2.89
CA THR A 96 -7.20 -19.67 2.49
C THR A 96 -8.19 -18.69 3.12
N PRO A 97 -8.99 -17.96 2.32
CA PRO A 97 -10.05 -17.13 2.86
C PRO A 97 -11.03 -17.94 3.73
N PRO A 98 -11.78 -17.30 4.64
CA PRO A 98 -12.83 -17.96 5.40
C PRO A 98 -13.77 -18.79 4.49
N GLU A 99 -14.27 -19.93 4.97
CA GLU A 99 -15.09 -20.83 4.16
C GLU A 99 -16.30 -20.11 3.53
N ASP A 100 -16.97 -19.26 4.32
CA ASP A 100 -18.09 -18.44 3.85
C ASP A 100 -17.69 -17.47 2.74
N VAL A 101 -16.46 -16.93 2.79
CA VAL A 101 -15.93 -16.09 1.70
C VAL A 101 -15.79 -16.91 0.42
N THR A 102 -15.20 -18.11 0.51
CA THR A 102 -15.02 -18.98 -0.66
C THR A 102 -16.36 -19.48 -1.24
N LYS A 103 -17.36 -19.74 -0.39
CA LYS A 103 -18.72 -20.13 -0.81
C LYS A 103 -19.42 -19.00 -1.55
N GLN A 104 -19.37 -17.78 -1.01
CA GLN A 104 -19.95 -16.60 -1.67
C GLN A 104 -19.23 -16.29 -2.99
N ALA A 105 -17.89 -16.32 -3.00
CA ALA A 105 -17.08 -16.07 -4.20
C ALA A 105 -17.42 -17.03 -5.34
N ALA A 106 -17.69 -18.31 -5.05
CA ALA A 106 -18.09 -19.29 -6.05
C ALA A 106 -19.41 -18.97 -6.76
N ALA A 107 -20.25 -18.10 -6.17
CA ALA A 107 -21.51 -17.66 -6.76
C ALA A 107 -21.38 -16.33 -7.56
N ILE A 108 -20.24 -15.64 -7.49
CA ILE A 108 -20.01 -14.37 -8.17
C ILE A 108 -19.32 -14.63 -9.53
N PRO A 109 -19.93 -14.26 -10.67
CA PRO A 109 -19.33 -14.48 -11.98
C PRO A 109 -17.96 -13.81 -12.13
N GLY A 110 -17.00 -14.54 -12.71
CA GLY A 110 -15.65 -14.04 -12.98
C GLY A 110 -14.66 -14.17 -11.82
N MET A 111 -15.11 -14.58 -10.63
CA MET A 111 -14.21 -14.82 -9.51
C MET A 111 -13.36 -16.08 -9.71
N ASN A 112 -12.10 -16.00 -9.30
CA ASN A 112 -11.13 -17.08 -9.38
C ASN A 112 -10.57 -17.38 -7.99
N LEU A 113 -10.97 -18.52 -7.42
CA LEU A 113 -10.56 -18.99 -6.09
C LEU A 113 -9.05 -19.27 -5.96
N LYS A 114 -8.30 -19.26 -7.07
CA LYS A 114 -6.83 -19.43 -7.07
C LYS A 114 -6.07 -18.10 -7.03
N ARG A 115 -6.74 -16.96 -7.21
CA ARG A 115 -6.13 -15.63 -7.07
C ARG A 115 -6.21 -15.17 -5.61
N ALA A 116 -5.39 -14.19 -5.26
CA ALA A 116 -5.46 -13.53 -3.97
C ALA A 116 -6.84 -12.92 -3.71
N PHE A 117 -7.29 -13.03 -2.46
CA PHE A 117 -8.45 -12.31 -1.92
C PHE A 117 -7.97 -11.30 -0.89
N HIS A 118 -8.20 -10.02 -1.17
CA HIS A 118 -7.77 -8.94 -0.29
C HIS A 118 -8.74 -8.78 0.88
N ASN A 119 -8.21 -8.87 2.10
CA ASN A 119 -8.95 -8.54 3.33
C ASN A 119 -8.96 -7.01 3.52
N LEU A 120 -10.13 -6.41 3.35
CA LEU A 120 -10.33 -4.95 3.34
C LEU A 120 -11.07 -4.44 4.59
N ASN A 121 -10.78 -5.04 5.75
CA ASN A 121 -11.41 -4.66 7.03
C ASN A 121 -11.10 -3.24 7.51
N ALA A 122 -9.98 -2.64 7.09
CA ALA A 122 -9.59 -1.32 7.58
C ALA A 122 -10.25 -0.19 6.77
N THR A 123 -10.84 0.79 7.47
CA THR A 123 -11.54 1.94 6.87
C THR A 123 -11.09 3.28 7.45
N GLN A 124 -10.24 3.26 8.47
CA GLN A 124 -9.78 4.45 9.17
C GLN A 124 -8.38 4.85 8.73
N GLN A 125 -8.16 6.15 8.65
CA GLN A 125 -6.86 6.76 8.41
C GLN A 125 -6.22 7.24 9.72
N VAL A 126 -5.06 7.89 9.62
CA VAL A 126 -4.29 8.37 10.78
C VAL A 126 -5.03 9.43 11.60
N ASP A 127 -5.94 10.17 10.97
CA ASP A 127 -6.84 11.14 11.61
C ASP A 127 -8.07 10.53 12.29
N GLY A 128 -8.21 9.19 12.22
CA GLY A 128 -9.37 8.48 12.74
C GLY A 128 -10.64 8.67 11.92
N LEU A 129 -10.58 9.42 10.81
CA LEU A 129 -11.68 9.62 9.89
C LEU A 129 -11.64 8.58 8.76
N SER A 130 -12.81 8.32 8.19
CA SER A 130 -12.93 7.56 6.94
C SER A 130 -13.04 8.53 5.78
N LEU A 131 -12.39 8.19 4.67
CA LEU A 131 -12.66 8.81 3.38
C LEU A 131 -13.92 8.17 2.80
N GLU A 132 -14.87 8.97 2.37
CA GLU A 132 -16.12 8.48 1.82
C GLU A 132 -16.08 8.37 0.30
N MET A 133 -16.70 7.31 -0.21
CA MET A 133 -17.05 7.14 -1.62
C MET A 133 -18.20 8.09 -1.99
N GLY A 134 -18.07 8.77 -3.13
CA GLY A 134 -19.02 9.78 -3.58
C GLY A 134 -18.89 10.09 -5.06
N GLY A 135 -19.53 11.17 -5.53
CA GLY A 135 -19.51 11.53 -6.96
C GLY A 135 -20.19 10.47 -7.84
N ALA A 136 -19.42 9.88 -8.74
CA ALA A 136 -19.84 8.94 -9.79
C ALA A 136 -20.04 7.48 -9.33
N VAL A 137 -19.98 7.22 -8.02
CA VAL A 137 -20.31 5.89 -7.47
C VAL A 137 -21.82 5.59 -7.57
N PRO A 138 -22.22 4.32 -7.67
CA PRO A 138 -23.62 3.92 -7.53
C PRO A 138 -24.21 4.39 -6.20
N GLU A 139 -25.52 4.62 -6.16
CA GLU A 139 -26.19 5.11 -4.94
C GLU A 139 -26.01 4.17 -3.75
N SER A 140 -25.94 2.86 -4.00
CA SER A 140 -25.66 1.84 -2.97
C SER A 140 -24.25 1.91 -2.38
N GLN A 141 -23.34 2.67 -2.98
CA GLN A 141 -21.95 2.87 -2.53
C GLN A 141 -21.70 4.28 -1.97
N ARG A 142 -22.60 5.23 -2.21
CA ARG A 142 -22.44 6.62 -1.72
C ARG A 142 -22.37 6.66 -0.19
N GLY A 143 -21.39 7.39 0.35
CA GLY A 143 -21.14 7.52 1.78
C GLY A 143 -20.50 6.29 2.44
N LYS A 144 -20.24 5.21 1.71
CA LYS A 144 -19.47 4.07 2.24
C LYS A 144 -17.98 4.39 2.25
N PRO A 145 -17.21 3.81 3.19
CA PRO A 145 -15.81 4.15 3.33
C PRO A 145 -14.95 3.54 2.22
N VAL A 146 -13.94 4.29 1.78
CA VAL A 146 -12.74 3.75 1.14
C VAL A 146 -12.04 2.81 2.12
N ARG A 147 -11.50 1.71 1.60
CA ARG A 147 -10.88 0.65 2.40
C ARG A 147 -9.38 0.61 2.20
N PHE A 148 -8.67 0.09 3.20
CA PHE A 148 -7.21 0.05 3.22
C PHE A 148 -6.68 -1.34 3.54
N GLN A 149 -5.52 -1.65 2.98
CA GLN A 149 -4.79 -2.88 3.29
C GLN A 149 -3.29 -2.57 3.44
N LEU A 150 -2.63 -3.23 4.38
CA LEU A 150 -1.19 -3.19 4.56
C LEU A 150 -0.61 -4.57 4.27
N LEU A 151 0.45 -4.62 3.46
CA LEU A 151 1.18 -5.83 3.08
C LEU A 151 2.69 -5.60 3.22
N MET A 152 3.44 -6.64 3.54
CA MET A 152 4.89 -6.53 3.76
C MET A 152 5.66 -7.60 3.00
N GLY A 153 6.84 -7.21 2.51
CA GLY A 153 7.77 -8.12 1.85
C GLY A 153 8.41 -9.12 2.82
N GLU A 154 9.07 -10.13 2.25
CA GLU A 154 9.68 -11.24 2.99
C GLU A 154 10.70 -10.78 4.03
N SER A 155 11.62 -9.88 3.68
CA SER A 155 12.63 -9.39 4.62
C SER A 155 12.02 -8.65 5.82
N THR A 156 10.95 -7.89 5.60
CA THR A 156 10.20 -7.19 6.66
C THR A 156 9.55 -8.21 7.59
N PHE A 157 8.85 -9.19 7.02
CA PHE A 157 8.19 -10.25 7.79
C PHE A 157 9.19 -11.07 8.61
N ASN A 158 10.26 -11.54 7.98
CA ASN A 158 11.27 -12.37 8.64
C ASN A 158 11.91 -11.60 9.81
N TYR A 159 12.25 -10.32 9.61
CA TYR A 159 12.78 -9.49 10.69
C TYR A 159 11.79 -9.35 11.86
N ILE A 160 10.50 -9.10 11.59
CA ILE A 160 9.46 -9.02 12.62
C ILE A 160 9.35 -10.32 13.42
N VAL A 161 9.40 -11.47 12.75
CA VAL A 161 9.33 -12.79 13.40
C VAL A 161 10.59 -13.10 14.20
N ASP A 162 11.77 -12.83 13.64
CA ASP A 162 13.07 -13.10 14.24
C ASP A 162 13.32 -12.23 15.48
N GLN A 163 12.89 -10.97 15.44
CA GLN A 163 12.92 -10.07 16.61
C GLN A 163 11.79 -10.35 17.61
N GLY A 164 10.84 -11.25 17.28
CA GLY A 164 9.72 -11.60 18.15
C GLY A 164 8.66 -10.50 18.31
N VAL A 165 8.69 -9.45 17.48
CA VAL A 165 7.84 -8.24 17.64
C VAL A 165 6.50 -8.30 16.90
N TYR A 166 6.10 -9.48 16.41
CA TYR A 166 4.78 -9.74 15.80
C TYR A 166 3.62 -9.65 16.80
N ASN A 167 3.90 -9.59 18.10
CA ASN A 167 2.92 -9.39 19.16
C ASN A 167 3.39 -8.32 20.17
N MET A 168 2.47 -7.88 21.04
CA MET A 168 2.77 -6.82 22.01
C MET A 168 3.76 -7.27 23.08
N ASN A 169 3.78 -8.56 23.44
CA ASN A 169 4.73 -9.08 24.43
C ASN A 169 6.18 -8.90 23.96
N GLY A 170 6.45 -9.15 22.67
CA GLY A 170 7.76 -8.91 22.08
C GLY A 170 8.12 -7.43 22.01
N GLN A 171 7.18 -6.57 21.63
CA GLN A 171 7.41 -5.12 21.60
C GLN A 171 7.62 -4.53 23.01
N ASP A 172 6.92 -5.05 24.02
CA ASP A 172 7.10 -4.68 25.44
C ASP A 172 8.44 -5.10 26.01
N ALA A 173 9.04 -6.15 25.46
CA ALA A 173 10.35 -6.66 25.85
C ALA A 173 11.53 -5.92 25.16
N LEU A 174 11.27 -4.97 24.25
CA LEU A 174 12.32 -4.24 23.55
C LEU A 174 13.17 -3.40 24.52
N THR A 175 14.48 -3.55 24.42
CA THR A 175 15.47 -2.74 25.15
C THR A 175 16.19 -1.72 24.27
N THR A 176 16.05 -1.86 22.95
CA THR A 176 16.64 -0.98 21.93
C THR A 176 15.67 -0.79 20.77
N GLY A 177 15.91 0.24 19.96
CA GLY A 177 15.19 0.42 18.71
C GLY A 177 15.43 -0.72 17.71
N LEU A 178 14.49 -0.90 16.81
CA LEU A 178 14.58 -1.80 15.66
C LEU A 178 15.35 -1.14 14.52
N ASP A 179 16.03 -1.96 13.73
CA ASP A 179 16.74 -1.58 12.50
C ASP A 179 16.48 -2.64 11.43
N PHE A 180 15.52 -2.37 10.56
CA PHE A 180 15.09 -3.31 9.54
C PHE A 180 16.19 -3.52 8.48
N PRO A 181 16.27 -4.70 7.85
CA PRO A 181 17.25 -4.96 6.80
C PRO A 181 16.99 -4.06 5.59
N ALA A 182 18.05 -3.72 4.84
CA ALA A 182 17.94 -2.85 3.67
C ALA A 182 16.89 -3.31 2.64
N THR A 183 16.67 -4.62 2.54
CA THR A 183 15.69 -5.26 1.65
C THR A 183 14.28 -5.35 2.25
N ALA A 184 13.98 -4.58 3.31
CA ALA A 184 12.64 -4.46 3.86
C ALA A 184 11.75 -3.58 2.97
N TRP A 185 10.52 -4.04 2.75
CA TRP A 185 9.47 -3.37 1.98
C TRP A 185 8.13 -3.46 2.72
N GLU A 186 7.33 -2.39 2.64
CA GLU A 186 5.92 -2.40 3.05
C GLU A 186 5.10 -1.61 2.02
N VAL A 187 3.85 -2.01 1.86
CA VAL A 187 2.89 -1.44 0.93
C VAL A 187 1.58 -1.16 1.66
N LYS A 188 1.01 0.03 1.43
CA LYS A 188 -0.37 0.38 1.83
C LYS A 188 -1.19 0.63 0.58
N ALA A 189 -2.29 -0.09 0.43
CA ALA A 189 -3.21 0.05 -0.69
C ALA A 189 -4.53 0.70 -0.24
N GLY A 190 -5.10 1.57 -1.07
CA GLY A 190 -6.45 2.14 -0.95
C GLY A 190 -7.42 1.53 -1.97
N TRP A 191 -8.69 1.38 -1.60
CA TRP A 191 -9.67 0.62 -2.37
C TRP A 191 -11.07 1.24 -2.39
N LEU A 192 -11.65 1.37 -3.59
CA LEU A 192 -13.11 1.54 -3.77
C LEU A 192 -13.78 0.17 -3.74
N TRP A 193 -14.81 0.02 -2.91
CA TRP A 193 -15.59 -1.22 -2.89
C TRP A 193 -16.60 -1.25 -4.04
N ILE A 194 -16.56 -2.33 -4.82
CA ILE A 194 -17.46 -2.54 -5.96
C ILE A 194 -18.58 -3.51 -5.57
N GLY A 195 -18.25 -4.56 -4.81
CA GLY A 195 -19.16 -5.69 -4.58
C GLY A 195 -19.26 -6.53 -5.85
N SER A 196 -20.47 -6.93 -6.24
CA SER A 196 -20.72 -7.72 -7.45
C SER A 196 -21.37 -6.90 -8.59
N ASP A 197 -21.30 -5.56 -8.54
CA ASP A 197 -21.88 -4.69 -9.57
C ASP A 197 -20.98 -4.66 -10.82
N ALA A 198 -21.37 -5.43 -11.85
CA ALA A 198 -20.63 -5.55 -13.09
C ALA A 198 -20.58 -4.24 -13.90
N THR A 199 -21.60 -3.37 -13.79
CA THR A 199 -21.60 -2.09 -14.51
C THR A 199 -20.63 -1.13 -13.85
N TYR A 200 -20.63 -1.06 -12.52
CA TYR A 200 -19.67 -0.23 -11.80
C TYR A 200 -18.23 -0.74 -11.96
N GLN A 201 -18.03 -2.07 -11.94
CA GLN A 201 -16.73 -2.66 -12.25
C GLN A 201 -16.22 -2.25 -13.63
N ALA A 202 -17.03 -2.42 -14.68
CA ALA A 202 -16.63 -2.09 -16.04
C ALA A 202 -16.34 -0.58 -16.22
N GLN A 203 -17.07 0.28 -15.49
CA GLN A 203 -16.79 1.73 -15.50
C GLN A 203 -15.43 2.04 -14.88
N LEU A 204 -15.10 1.43 -13.73
CA LEU A 204 -13.80 1.60 -13.09
C LEU A 204 -12.65 1.02 -13.94
N GLU A 205 -12.85 -0.12 -14.59
CA GLU A 205 -11.87 -0.68 -15.55
C GLU A 205 -11.62 0.28 -16.72
N LYS A 206 -12.67 0.89 -17.27
CA LYS A 206 -12.57 1.90 -18.33
C LYS A 206 -11.81 3.14 -17.88
N ASP A 207 -11.96 3.52 -16.62
CA ASP A 207 -11.22 4.62 -15.99
C ASP A 207 -9.80 4.21 -15.55
N GLY A 208 -9.38 3.00 -15.89
CA GLY A 208 -8.03 2.47 -15.71
C GLY A 208 -7.70 2.05 -14.28
N TYR A 209 -8.72 1.73 -13.48
CA TYR A 209 -8.50 1.10 -12.19
C TYR A 209 -8.09 -0.36 -12.34
N TYR A 210 -7.24 -0.81 -11.44
CA TYR A 210 -6.91 -2.23 -11.32
C TYR A 210 -7.94 -2.88 -10.39
N ILE A 211 -8.58 -3.95 -10.87
CA ILE A 211 -9.64 -4.64 -10.14
C ILE A 211 -9.10 -5.92 -9.50
N ALA A 212 -9.33 -6.06 -8.19
CA ALA A 212 -8.97 -7.22 -7.40
C ALA A 212 -10.21 -7.86 -6.75
N GLN A 213 -10.10 -9.14 -6.40
CA GLN A 213 -11.09 -9.82 -5.58
C GLN A 213 -10.83 -9.53 -4.11
N ALA A 214 -11.89 -9.25 -3.36
CA ALA A 214 -11.76 -8.78 -2.00
C ALA A 214 -12.94 -9.24 -1.14
N TYR A 215 -12.73 -9.13 0.17
CA TYR A 215 -13.78 -9.29 1.15
C TYR A 215 -13.53 -8.39 2.35
N TYR A 216 -14.57 -8.14 3.12
CA TYR A 216 -14.45 -7.59 4.46
C TYR A 216 -15.52 -8.17 5.37
N GLN A 217 -15.27 -8.11 6.67
CA GLN A 217 -16.16 -8.57 7.70
C GLN A 217 -17.00 -7.40 8.24
N ASN A 218 -18.31 -7.60 8.31
CA ASN A 218 -19.25 -6.73 9.00
C ASN A 218 -19.13 -6.88 10.52
N LYS A 219 -19.69 -5.93 11.26
CA LYS A 219 -19.66 -5.93 12.74
C LYS A 219 -20.37 -7.14 13.36
N ASP A 220 -21.33 -7.72 12.65
CA ASP A 220 -22.07 -8.92 13.07
C ASP A 220 -21.33 -10.23 12.75
N GLY A 221 -20.12 -10.13 12.19
CA GLY A 221 -19.29 -11.27 11.81
C GLY A 221 -19.54 -11.82 10.40
N THR A 222 -20.57 -11.34 9.69
CA THR A 222 -20.84 -11.73 8.30
C THR A 222 -19.80 -11.16 7.35
N TYR A 223 -19.64 -11.78 6.18
CA TYR A 223 -18.69 -11.33 5.16
C TYR A 223 -19.40 -10.74 3.95
N GLU A 224 -18.85 -9.64 3.46
CA GLU A 224 -19.13 -9.04 2.16
C GLU A 224 -18.03 -9.47 1.19
N VAL A 225 -18.39 -10.08 0.07
CA VAL A 225 -17.46 -10.64 -0.90
C VAL A 225 -17.75 -10.02 -2.27
N GLY A 226 -16.70 -9.59 -2.95
CA GLY A 226 -16.85 -8.84 -4.20
C GLY A 226 -15.53 -8.41 -4.80
N TYR A 227 -15.63 -7.42 -5.68
CA TYR A 227 -14.49 -6.76 -6.29
C TYR A 227 -14.18 -5.43 -5.59
N ALA A 228 -12.96 -4.98 -5.76
CA ALA A 228 -12.50 -3.67 -5.34
C ALA A 228 -11.53 -3.08 -6.36
N ALA A 229 -11.54 -1.75 -6.51
CA ALA A 229 -10.65 -1.02 -7.40
C ALA A 229 -9.52 -0.33 -6.62
N LEU A 230 -8.28 -0.56 -7.05
CA LEU A 230 -7.09 0.04 -6.42
C LEU A 230 -7.03 1.54 -6.69
N THR A 231 -7.15 2.38 -5.66
CA THR A 231 -7.13 3.83 -5.80
C THR A 231 -5.76 4.44 -5.61
N ALA A 232 -4.94 3.83 -4.75
CA ALA A 232 -3.64 4.34 -4.36
C ALA A 232 -2.73 3.25 -3.81
N LEU A 233 -1.42 3.47 -3.93
CA LEU A 233 -0.38 2.61 -3.38
C LEU A 233 0.73 3.45 -2.75
N HIS A 234 0.89 3.35 -1.43
CA HIS A 234 2.15 3.73 -0.79
C HIS A 234 3.10 2.55 -0.84
N VAL A 235 4.34 2.82 -1.22
CA VAL A 235 5.42 1.85 -1.26
C VAL A 235 6.59 2.43 -0.49
N ILE A 236 7.10 1.65 0.45
CA ILE A 236 8.21 2.06 1.30
C ILE A 236 9.27 0.98 1.30
N ASN A 237 10.54 1.37 1.29
CA ASN A 237 11.65 0.42 1.41
C ASN A 237 12.88 1.00 2.11
N LYS A 238 13.69 0.11 2.70
CA LYS A 238 14.87 0.46 3.51
C LYS A 238 16.16 0.58 2.68
N LEU A 239 16.10 0.94 1.39
CA LEU A 239 17.30 1.11 0.56
C LEU A 239 18.33 2.07 1.18
N VAL A 240 17.85 3.08 1.91
CA VAL A 240 18.63 4.05 2.68
C VAL A 240 18.16 4.10 4.13
N THR A 241 19.01 4.62 5.04
CA THR A 241 18.71 4.67 6.49
C THR A 241 17.37 5.34 6.81
N GLY A 242 17.02 6.40 6.07
CA GLY A 242 15.77 7.14 6.26
C GLY A 242 14.54 6.54 5.57
N TRP A 243 14.66 5.36 4.94
CA TRP A 243 13.68 4.79 4.02
C TRP A 243 13.41 5.65 2.79
N VAL A 244 12.93 5.00 1.73
CA VAL A 244 12.38 5.64 0.54
C VAL A 244 10.87 5.57 0.64
N TRP A 245 10.20 6.71 0.51
CA TRP A 245 8.74 6.82 0.55
C TRP A 245 8.21 7.21 -0.81
N THR A 246 7.28 6.44 -1.33
CA THR A 246 6.71 6.69 -2.65
C THR A 246 5.20 6.53 -2.60
N THR A 247 4.46 7.43 -3.26
CA THR A 247 3.01 7.37 -3.33
C THR A 247 2.48 7.52 -4.75
N PHE A 248 1.64 6.56 -5.15
CA PHE A 248 0.92 6.53 -6.41
C PHE A 248 -0.58 6.61 -6.18
N GLU A 249 -1.30 7.24 -7.09
CA GLU A 249 -2.76 7.19 -7.11
C GLU A 249 -3.32 7.21 -8.52
N ASN A 250 -4.58 6.78 -8.66
CA ASN A 250 -5.30 6.89 -9.91
C ASN A 250 -5.78 8.34 -10.13
N VAL A 251 -5.54 8.89 -11.32
CA VAL A 251 -5.89 10.27 -11.70
C VAL A 251 -7.39 10.56 -11.60
N ASN A 252 -8.24 9.52 -11.66
CA ASN A 252 -9.69 9.63 -11.64
C ASN A 252 -10.30 9.56 -10.23
N ASN A 253 -9.48 9.51 -9.17
CA ASN A 253 -9.97 9.37 -7.78
C ASN A 253 -10.97 10.46 -7.35
N HIS A 254 -10.81 11.68 -7.86
CA HIS A 254 -11.72 12.80 -7.60
C HIS A 254 -13.15 12.57 -8.10
N LEU A 255 -13.36 11.65 -9.06
CA LEU A 255 -14.69 11.29 -9.54
C LEU A 255 -15.44 10.41 -8.54
N TYR A 256 -14.72 9.69 -7.67
CA TYR A 256 -15.26 8.57 -6.88
C TYR A 256 -15.16 8.75 -5.37
N THR A 257 -14.50 9.79 -4.90
CA THR A 257 -14.32 10.08 -3.47
C THR A 257 -14.57 11.54 -3.18
N VAL A 258 -15.02 11.82 -1.95
CA VAL A 258 -15.42 13.17 -1.54
C VAL A 258 -14.81 13.55 -0.19
N THR A 259 -14.67 14.85 0.03
CA THR A 259 -14.29 15.43 1.32
C THR A 259 -15.44 15.32 2.32
N ASN A 260 -15.10 15.35 3.61
CA ASN A 260 -16.06 15.40 4.71
C ASN A 260 -16.67 16.81 4.91
N ALA A 261 -16.52 17.72 3.93
CA ALA A 261 -17.12 19.05 3.98
C ALA A 261 -18.65 18.97 3.85
N ILE A 262 -19.35 20.03 4.28
CA ILE A 262 -20.81 20.15 4.12
C ILE A 262 -21.08 21.43 3.31
N PRO A 263 -21.51 21.34 2.04
CA PRO A 263 -21.71 20.12 1.25
C PRO A 263 -20.38 19.45 0.84
N SER A 264 -20.40 18.13 0.67
CA SER A 264 -19.23 17.33 0.28
C SER A 264 -18.70 17.78 -1.09
N GLN A 265 -17.38 17.85 -1.24
CA GLN A 265 -16.72 18.21 -2.50
C GLN A 265 -15.91 17.03 -3.04
N PRO A 266 -15.64 16.93 -4.36
CA PRO A 266 -14.69 15.98 -4.91
C PRO A 266 -13.35 16.00 -4.14
N MET A 267 -12.85 14.82 -3.77
CA MET A 267 -11.55 14.71 -3.12
C MET A 267 -10.44 14.86 -4.15
N THR A 268 -9.64 15.91 -4.02
CA THR A 268 -8.50 16.20 -4.89
C THR A 268 -7.19 16.10 -4.12
N ASN A 269 -6.11 15.78 -4.82
CA ASN A 269 -4.77 15.84 -4.25
C ASN A 269 -4.32 17.30 -4.11
N SER A 270 -4.10 17.77 -2.89
CA SER A 270 -3.71 19.16 -2.63
C SER A 270 -2.25 19.45 -2.97
N THR A 271 -1.38 18.44 -2.98
CA THR A 271 0.02 18.60 -3.38
C THR A 271 0.23 18.39 -4.89
N GLY A 272 -0.56 17.49 -5.48
CA GLY A 272 -0.38 17.00 -6.84
C GLY A 272 0.99 16.32 -7.07
N PRO A 273 1.27 15.84 -8.28
CA PRO A 273 2.60 15.40 -8.64
C PRO A 273 3.64 16.50 -8.48
N THR A 274 4.76 16.17 -7.83
CA THR A 274 5.90 17.06 -7.73
C THR A 274 6.43 17.43 -9.13
N PRO A 275 7.08 18.59 -9.31
CA PRO A 275 7.64 18.99 -10.60
C PRO A 275 8.59 17.95 -11.22
N ALA A 276 9.31 17.19 -10.39
CA ALA A 276 10.19 16.10 -10.82
C ALA A 276 9.41 14.85 -11.28
N ALA A 277 8.26 14.56 -10.67
CA ALA A 277 7.43 13.40 -11.01
C ALA A 277 6.64 13.59 -12.32
N VAL A 278 6.21 14.81 -12.64
CA VAL A 278 5.40 15.11 -13.86
C VAL A 278 6.01 14.58 -15.17
N PRO A 279 7.27 14.88 -15.52
CA PRO A 279 7.86 14.36 -16.77
C PRO A 279 8.03 12.84 -16.74
N VAL A 280 8.33 12.25 -15.57
CA VAL A 280 8.46 10.79 -15.41
C VAL A 280 7.10 10.11 -15.54
N ASN A 281 6.03 10.68 -14.98
CA ASN A 281 4.65 10.21 -15.16
C ASN A 281 4.31 10.14 -16.65
N THR A 282 4.52 11.24 -17.38
CA THR A 282 4.22 11.32 -18.82
C THR A 282 4.94 10.21 -19.60
N GLN A 283 6.22 9.97 -19.28
CA GLN A 283 7.02 8.93 -19.92
C GLN A 283 6.52 7.51 -19.59
N PHE A 284 6.35 7.19 -18.30
CA PHE A 284 5.99 5.85 -17.86
C PHE A 284 4.55 5.48 -18.19
N GLN A 285 3.61 6.43 -18.11
CA GLN A 285 2.22 6.20 -18.54
C GLN A 285 2.13 5.92 -20.05
N GLY A 286 3.04 6.52 -20.84
CA GLY A 286 3.18 6.20 -22.26
C GLY A 286 3.74 4.80 -22.53
N TRP A 287 4.62 4.30 -21.65
CA TRP A 287 5.22 2.96 -21.77
C TRP A 287 4.35 1.83 -21.24
N TYR A 288 3.55 2.10 -20.20
CA TYR A 288 2.81 1.07 -19.46
C TYR A 288 1.31 1.33 -19.53
N GLY A 289 0.67 0.84 -20.61
CA GLY A 289 -0.75 1.05 -20.89
C GLY A 289 -1.69 0.68 -19.73
N ASP A 290 -1.46 -0.47 -19.09
CA ASP A 290 -2.23 -0.94 -17.93
C ASP A 290 -2.09 -0.06 -16.68
N LEU A 291 -1.04 0.77 -16.61
CA LEU A 291 -0.75 1.68 -15.51
C LEU A 291 -0.90 3.16 -15.92
N SER A 292 -1.39 3.43 -17.13
CA SER A 292 -1.44 4.78 -17.71
C SER A 292 -2.34 5.76 -16.95
N ARG A 293 -3.19 5.26 -16.06
CA ARG A 293 -4.08 6.05 -15.20
C ARG A 293 -3.60 6.19 -13.76
N TYR A 294 -2.45 5.60 -13.42
CA TYR A 294 -1.78 5.86 -12.16
C TYR A 294 -0.67 6.88 -12.35
N GLU A 295 -0.49 7.75 -11.38
CA GLU A 295 0.58 8.73 -11.39
C GLU A 295 1.37 8.70 -10.08
N LEU A 296 2.69 8.86 -10.19
CA LEU A 296 3.54 9.15 -9.05
C LEU A 296 3.26 10.57 -8.59
N ILE A 297 2.83 10.72 -7.34
CA ILE A 297 2.78 12.05 -6.72
C ILE A 297 4.20 12.50 -6.40
N GLY A 298 5.01 11.62 -5.84
CA GLY A 298 6.42 11.89 -5.62
C GLY A 298 7.11 10.87 -4.75
N THR A 299 8.40 11.08 -4.57
CA THR A 299 9.26 10.26 -3.73
C THR A 299 9.90 11.14 -2.65
N GLN A 300 9.70 10.80 -1.38
CA GLN A 300 10.24 11.53 -0.24
C GLN A 300 11.47 10.81 0.33
N LEU A 301 12.55 11.56 0.48
CA LEU A 301 13.74 11.19 1.25
C LEU A 301 13.98 12.33 2.25
N GLN A 302 14.16 12.04 3.54
CA GLN A 302 14.53 13.04 4.56
C GLN A 302 13.70 14.34 4.48
N THR A 303 12.37 14.22 4.55
CA THR A 303 11.39 15.32 4.42
C THR A 303 11.51 16.21 3.17
N ASN A 304 12.10 15.73 2.07
CA ASN A 304 12.10 16.44 0.78
C ASN A 304 11.33 15.66 -0.31
N PRO A 305 10.21 16.21 -0.84
CA PRO A 305 9.57 17.50 -0.47
C PRO A 305 8.98 17.45 0.95
N THR A 306 8.77 18.59 1.62
CA THR A 306 8.21 18.61 2.99
C THR A 306 6.83 17.98 3.04
N LEU A 307 5.96 18.34 2.09
CA LEU A 307 4.63 17.78 1.97
C LEU A 307 4.55 16.86 0.76
N LEU A 308 3.96 15.68 0.98
CA LEU A 308 3.67 14.70 -0.05
C LEU A 308 2.38 13.98 0.35
N ALA A 309 1.27 14.39 -0.25
CA ALA A 309 -0.04 13.89 0.08
C ALA A 309 -0.61 13.00 -1.02
N ASN A 310 -1.39 12.00 -0.63
CA ASN A 310 -2.25 11.22 -1.51
C ASN A 310 -3.71 11.54 -1.19
N SER A 311 -4.52 11.76 -2.22
CA SER A 311 -5.94 12.10 -2.05
C SER A 311 -6.71 11.01 -1.31
N GLN A 312 -6.24 9.76 -1.36
CA GLN A 312 -6.91 8.59 -0.80
C GLN A 312 -6.36 8.16 0.56
N LEU A 313 -5.03 8.22 0.71
CA LEU A 313 -4.35 7.64 1.88
C LEU A 313 -4.15 8.66 3.02
N GLU A 314 -4.15 9.96 2.70
CA GLU A 314 -4.10 11.08 3.64
C GLU A 314 -5.40 11.88 3.73
N SER A 315 -6.17 11.98 2.65
CA SER A 315 -7.50 12.60 2.56
C SER A 315 -7.70 13.96 3.26
N ALA A 316 -8.04 14.00 4.55
CA ALA A 316 -8.32 15.22 5.29
C ALA A 316 -7.08 15.88 5.92
N PHE A 317 -5.96 15.16 6.06
CA PHE A 317 -4.72 15.72 6.64
C PHE A 317 -3.63 16.02 5.60
N GLN A 318 -3.99 16.09 4.31
CA GLN A 318 -3.04 16.32 3.21
C GLN A 318 -2.12 17.53 3.40
N THR A 319 -2.62 18.63 3.98
CA THR A 319 -1.84 19.87 4.23
C THR A 319 -0.70 19.70 5.24
N GLN A 320 -0.63 18.55 5.90
CA GLN A 320 0.37 18.20 6.91
C GLN A 320 1.00 16.83 6.63
N SER A 321 0.73 16.24 5.46
CA SER A 321 1.27 14.94 5.11
C SER A 321 2.75 15.06 4.77
N SER A 322 3.59 14.68 5.73
CA SER A 322 5.00 14.37 5.49
C SER A 322 5.22 12.91 5.87
N CYS A 323 5.19 12.02 4.89
CA CYS A 323 5.32 10.58 5.11
C CYS A 323 6.55 10.25 5.96
N PHE A 324 7.70 10.84 5.65
CA PHE A 324 8.95 10.66 6.37
C PHE A 324 8.85 11.16 7.82
N ALA A 325 8.35 12.38 8.05
CA ALA A 325 8.27 12.94 9.40
C ALA A 325 7.29 12.14 10.26
N CYS A 326 6.12 11.81 9.71
CA CYS A 326 5.10 11.01 10.40
C CYS A 326 5.59 9.59 10.69
N HIS A 327 6.15 8.89 9.69
CA HIS A 327 6.63 7.52 9.91
C HIS A 327 7.89 7.44 10.75
N GLY A 328 8.75 8.46 10.72
CA GLY A 328 9.91 8.57 11.61
C GLY A 328 9.54 8.68 13.10
N THR A 329 8.26 8.87 13.42
CA THR A 329 7.75 8.82 14.80
C THR A 329 7.36 7.42 15.29
N ALA A 330 7.43 6.39 14.45
CA ALA A 330 7.11 5.02 14.83
C ALA A 330 8.00 4.59 16.02
N ALA A 331 7.41 4.50 17.20
CA ALA A 331 8.11 4.18 18.44
C ALA A 331 7.16 3.61 19.48
N TYR A 332 7.68 2.78 20.38
CA TYR A 332 6.93 2.17 21.48
C TYR A 332 7.68 2.35 22.81
N SER A 333 6.94 2.71 23.85
CA SER A 333 7.38 2.81 25.24
C SER A 333 6.59 1.81 26.07
N LYS A 334 7.27 1.11 26.97
CA LYS A 334 6.61 0.24 27.95
C LYS A 334 5.72 1.02 28.94
N SER A 335 6.08 2.26 29.27
CA SER A 335 5.30 3.10 30.16
C SER A 335 4.15 3.82 29.45
N ASP A 336 4.38 4.25 28.21
CA ASP A 336 3.51 5.22 27.52
C ASP A 336 2.80 4.63 26.29
N GLY A 337 3.12 3.39 25.91
CA GLY A 337 2.60 2.74 24.71
C GLY A 337 3.21 3.30 23.43
N TYR A 338 2.45 3.30 22.35
CA TYR A 338 2.90 3.86 21.07
C TYR A 338 2.99 5.38 21.12
N PHE A 339 4.06 5.93 20.54
CA PHE A 339 4.27 7.37 20.47
C PHE A 339 3.08 8.07 19.81
N ASN A 340 2.50 9.05 20.50
CA ASN A 340 1.43 9.85 19.95
C ASN A 340 2.01 11.04 19.18
N PHE A 341 2.00 10.94 17.85
CA PHE A 341 2.51 11.99 16.98
C PHE A 341 1.45 13.04 16.60
N ALA A 342 0.20 12.88 17.05
CA ALA A 342 -0.81 13.92 16.91
C ALA A 342 -0.48 15.10 17.84
N GLN A 343 -0.27 16.27 17.25
CA GLN A 343 0.04 17.51 17.95
C GLN A 343 -1.24 18.33 18.13
N GLY A 344 -1.50 18.83 19.34
CA GLY A 344 -2.64 19.70 19.67
C GLY A 344 -2.20 21.03 20.26
N GLY A 345 -3.16 21.89 20.63
CA GLY A 345 -2.88 23.16 21.32
C GLY A 345 -2.32 24.25 20.40
N GLU A 346 -1.32 25.02 20.87
CA GLU A 346 -0.68 26.10 20.09
C GLU A 346 -0.03 25.59 18.81
N ALA A 347 0.57 24.39 18.83
CA ALA A 347 1.09 23.72 17.65
C ALA A 347 -0.04 23.29 16.69
N GLY A 348 -1.21 22.94 17.24
CA GLY A 348 -2.38 22.48 16.49
C GLY A 348 -3.29 23.59 15.95
N GLN A 349 -2.99 24.86 16.23
CA GLN A 349 -3.83 26.03 15.87
C GLN A 349 -5.34 25.85 16.13
N GLY A 350 -5.70 25.14 17.22
CA GLY A 350 -7.10 24.84 17.57
C GLY A 350 -7.67 23.51 17.04
N GLY A 351 -6.83 22.64 16.45
CA GLY A 351 -7.17 21.30 15.99
C GLY A 351 -6.04 20.27 16.20
N ILE A 352 -6.22 19.07 15.65
CA ILE A 352 -5.17 18.04 15.59
C ILE A 352 -4.30 18.31 14.36
N VAL A 353 -2.98 18.31 14.56
CA VAL A 353 -2.00 18.41 13.47
C VAL A 353 -0.94 17.32 13.54
N TYR A 354 -0.17 17.16 12.47
CA TYR A 354 0.85 16.13 12.29
C TYR A 354 2.23 16.73 11.99
N PRO A 355 3.33 16.06 12.38
CA PRO A 355 4.67 16.57 12.13
C PRO A 355 4.97 16.57 10.63
N THR A 356 5.36 17.74 10.13
CA THR A 356 5.87 17.89 8.75
C THR A 356 7.40 17.80 8.68
N GLU A 357 8.06 17.93 9.83
CA GLU A 357 9.52 17.87 10.00
C GLU A 357 9.91 16.80 11.03
N PRO A 358 11.16 16.30 11.02
CA PRO A 358 11.61 15.29 11.97
C PRO A 358 11.44 15.74 13.42
N VAL A 359 10.75 14.92 14.21
CA VAL A 359 10.59 15.16 15.65
C VAL A 359 11.95 15.01 16.35
N PRO A 360 12.36 15.93 17.24
CA PRO A 360 13.64 15.87 17.93
C PRO A 360 13.84 14.56 18.69
N ALA A 361 15.08 14.05 18.71
CA ALA A 361 15.42 12.80 19.40
C ALA A 361 15.07 12.83 20.91
N SER A 362 15.06 14.01 21.53
CA SER A 362 14.69 14.21 22.94
C SER A 362 13.25 13.82 23.25
N GLU A 363 12.33 13.95 22.29
CA GLU A 363 10.92 13.56 22.45
C GLU A 363 10.73 12.04 22.55
N PHE A 364 11.71 11.27 22.05
CA PHE A 364 11.69 9.81 22.11
C PHE A 364 12.36 9.25 23.37
N LYS A 365 12.62 10.09 24.39
CA LYS A 365 13.18 9.61 25.67
C LYS A 365 12.22 8.59 26.31
N GLY A 366 12.71 7.37 26.51
CA GLY A 366 11.93 6.25 27.04
C GLY A 366 11.21 5.41 25.98
N TYR A 367 11.31 5.78 24.70
CA TYR A 367 10.77 5.03 23.59
C TYR A 367 11.85 4.23 22.84
N ASN A 368 11.50 3.03 22.40
CA ASN A 368 12.23 2.28 21.40
C ASN A 368 11.68 2.64 20.02
N LYS A 369 12.55 3.10 19.11
CA LYS A 369 12.18 3.33 17.71
C LYS A 369 11.79 2.02 17.04
N LEU A 370 10.72 2.05 16.25
CA LEU A 370 10.27 0.95 15.42
C LEU A 370 10.72 1.17 13.96
N ASP A 371 11.86 1.83 13.81
CA ASP A 371 12.37 2.35 12.55
C ASP A 371 11.35 3.31 11.90
N PHE A 372 10.66 2.87 10.84
CA PHE A 372 9.55 3.60 10.20
C PHE A 372 8.27 2.74 10.04
N VAL A 373 8.25 1.55 10.67
CA VAL A 373 7.25 0.50 10.41
C VAL A 373 6.06 0.64 11.36
N TRP A 374 5.10 1.48 10.99
CA TRP A 374 3.87 1.70 11.77
C TRP A 374 2.93 0.48 11.81
N SER A 375 3.06 -0.47 10.90
CA SER A 375 2.24 -1.69 10.91
C SER A 375 2.39 -2.49 12.21
N LEU A 376 3.53 -2.37 12.90
CA LEU A 376 3.77 -2.98 14.22
C LEU A 376 2.73 -2.59 15.27
N LYS A 377 2.06 -1.44 15.12
CA LYS A 377 0.94 -0.99 15.98
C LYS A 377 -0.26 -1.93 15.96
N ARG A 378 -0.36 -2.81 14.96
CA ARG A 378 -1.44 -3.80 14.84
C ARG A 378 -1.24 -5.03 15.72
N ALA A 379 -0.06 -5.20 16.32
CA ALA A 379 0.23 -6.30 17.22
C ALA A 379 -0.78 -6.38 18.37
N GLN A 380 -1.10 -7.61 18.77
CA GLN A 380 -1.98 -7.87 19.91
C GLN A 380 -1.19 -8.50 21.06
N TRP A 381 -1.67 -8.32 22.28
CA TRP A 381 -1.15 -9.04 23.44
C TRP A 381 -1.47 -10.52 23.33
N GLN A 382 -0.53 -11.36 23.75
CA GLN A 382 -0.82 -12.74 24.05
C GLN A 382 -1.80 -12.80 25.21
N ARG A 383 -2.96 -13.41 24.96
CA ARG A 383 -3.95 -13.68 25.99
C ARG A 383 -3.79 -15.14 26.46
N PRO A 384 -3.91 -15.40 27.77
CA PRO A 384 -3.83 -16.74 28.33
C PRO A 384 -4.89 -17.71 27.79
#